data_AF-A0A1S8L0F5-F1
#
_entry.id   AF-A0A1S8L0F5-F1
#
_cell.length_a   1.000
_cell.length_b   1.000
_cell.length_c   1.000
_cell.angle_alpha   90.00
_cell.angle_beta   90.00
_cell.angle_gamma   90.00
#
_symmetry.space_group_name_H-M   'P 1'
#
loop_
_entity.id
_entity.type
_entity.pdbx_description
1 polymer ?
#
loop_
_entity_poly.entity_id
_entity_poly.type
_entity_poly.pdbx_seq_one_letter_code
_entity_poly.pdbx_strand_id
1 'polypeptide(L)'
;MGRRFSKRLLVAVLASSMAVSATFSANAAKNYSKSKNHTVASSVKVNATAAVNITESEGSLESANVEWSPVQGATSYNVYYKSAGAPDSSYQKIDDQLIRQYPTVFRADVLGLAAGNYIVKVAPVVNGSEVTGEQAITQTLNVKANKREGFAFSSASTMKTGSGGYNDDGTVPQDAKILYITAGNVNTVTANVVTNAKGTVTSCTGLVNILAARQKGYDKSHLIIRMVGEVKASDITGLNDHTYIQLKGCYNLTFEGVGKDATAYGWGFLIRDARNLELRNVGVMLFGDDAISLDTDNENIWVHNNDLFYGAPGHDADQVKGDGSCDIKQSSNFVTVSYNHFHDSGKSSLCGMKDTQNYYVSYHHNWFDHSDSRHPRIRVGSVHVYNNYFDGNSKYGVGVTKGASAFVEANYFRNCQHPMLSSLQGTDIFEDPEGSFSGEDGGMIKAYNNKIEGATRLVYANQDPVQFDAYLATTRNEAVPSSYKTVAGGNTYNNFDTSDVMYKYQPDAPEDVESNVTTYAGRVDGGDLIFKFTDADDASHVINPELQAKIQNYASTLVSDGSSVSK
;
A
#
# COMPACT_ATOMS: atom_id res chain seq x y z
N MET A 1 -32.63 -4.40 -2.34
CA MET A 1 -31.77 -4.56 -3.55
C MET A 1 -30.48 -5.23 -3.07
N GLY A 2 -30.10 -6.36 -3.68
CA GLY A 2 -29.26 -7.38 -3.05
C GLY A 2 -27.83 -6.96 -2.72
N ARG A 3 -27.42 -7.20 -1.46
CA ARG A 3 -26.03 -7.16 -0.99
C ARG A 3 -25.19 -8.19 -1.75
N ARG A 4 -24.33 -7.74 -2.67
CA ARG A 4 -23.20 -8.54 -3.18
C ARG A 4 -22.07 -8.41 -2.17
N PHE A 5 -22.07 -9.25 -1.15
CA PHE A 5 -20.85 -9.58 -0.42
C PHE A 5 -19.81 -10.08 -1.44
N SER A 6 -18.60 -9.57 -1.36
CA SER A 6 -17.48 -10.11 -2.12
C SER A 6 -17.39 -11.61 -1.80
N LYS A 7 -17.16 -12.43 -2.83
CA LYS A 7 -17.01 -13.89 -2.69
C LYS A 7 -15.85 -14.31 -1.78
N ARG A 8 -15.07 -13.37 -1.23
CA ARG A 8 -13.82 -13.60 -0.52
C ARG A 8 -13.97 -13.92 0.98
N LEU A 9 -15.18 -13.90 1.54
CA LEU A 9 -15.43 -14.36 2.93
C LEU A 9 -15.80 -15.85 3.04
N LEU A 10 -16.08 -16.56 1.95
CA LEU A 10 -16.73 -17.89 2.00
C LEU A 10 -15.80 -19.12 1.88
N VAL A 11 -14.48 -18.96 1.77
CA VAL A 11 -13.55 -20.10 1.50
C VAL A 11 -12.59 -20.41 2.66
N ALA A 12 -12.54 -19.62 3.74
CA ALA A 12 -11.61 -19.86 4.85
C ALA A 12 -12.18 -20.71 6.02
N VAL A 13 -13.35 -21.34 5.88
CA VAL A 13 -13.92 -22.23 6.92
C VAL A 13 -14.30 -23.57 6.30
N LEU A 14 -13.31 -24.43 6.06
CA LEU A 14 -13.42 -25.91 6.04
C LEU A 14 -12.02 -26.53 5.77
N ALA A 15 -11.11 -26.34 6.73
CA ALA A 15 -9.99 -27.26 6.93
C ALA A 15 -10.01 -27.68 8.40
N SER A 16 -11.04 -28.44 8.76
CA SER A 16 -11.16 -29.09 10.05
C SER A 16 -10.02 -30.09 10.24
N SER A 17 -9.34 -29.94 11.36
CA SER A 17 -8.43 -30.88 11.98
C SER A 17 -8.95 -32.31 11.97
N MET A 18 -8.25 -33.21 11.27
CA MET A 18 -8.24 -34.63 11.58
C MET A 18 -6.80 -35.05 11.83
N ALA A 19 -6.37 -34.88 13.08
CA ALA A 19 -5.24 -35.61 13.62
C ALA A 19 -5.67 -37.07 13.81
N VAL A 20 -5.25 -37.97 12.93
CA VAL A 20 -5.26 -39.40 13.22
C VAL A 20 -3.89 -39.74 13.79
N SER A 21 -3.88 -39.91 15.11
CA SER A 21 -2.75 -40.37 15.91
C SER A 21 -2.30 -41.76 15.48
N ALA A 22 -1.02 -41.88 15.13
CA ALA A 22 -0.35 -43.16 14.98
C ALA A 22 -0.12 -43.78 16.38
N THR A 23 -0.95 -44.75 16.77
CA THR A 23 -0.62 -45.63 17.89
C THR A 23 0.14 -46.86 17.39
N PHE A 24 1.42 -46.90 17.71
CA PHE A 24 2.23 -48.11 17.67
C PHE A 24 1.64 -49.16 18.63
N SER A 25 1.54 -50.40 18.16
CA SER A 25 1.47 -51.59 19.01
C SER A 25 2.16 -52.73 18.28
N ALA A 26 3.32 -53.14 18.80
CA ALA A 26 4.04 -54.32 18.40
C ALA A 26 3.56 -55.52 19.22
N ASN A 27 3.25 -56.66 18.58
CA ASN A 27 3.90 -57.93 18.90
C ASN A 27 3.50 -59.10 17.98
N ALA A 28 4.55 -59.69 17.40
CA ALA A 28 4.85 -61.10 17.09
C ALA A 28 3.73 -62.14 16.86
N ALA A 29 3.79 -62.85 15.72
CA ALA A 29 4.14 -64.28 15.67
C ALA A 29 4.33 -64.82 14.23
N LYS A 30 5.54 -65.35 13.99
CA LYS A 30 5.95 -66.54 13.19
C LYS A 30 5.05 -67.13 12.07
N ASN A 31 5.71 -67.32 10.92
CA ASN A 31 5.90 -68.58 10.15
C ASN A 31 5.35 -68.70 8.71
N TYR A 32 6.30 -68.99 7.81
CA TYR A 32 6.29 -69.86 6.62
C TYR A 32 5.91 -69.39 5.19
N SER A 33 6.94 -69.53 4.35
CA SER A 33 7.03 -69.99 2.94
C SER A 33 6.46 -69.21 1.75
N LYS A 34 7.40 -68.89 0.85
CA LYS A 34 7.36 -68.72 -0.62
C LYS A 34 6.06 -69.15 -1.35
N SER A 35 5.51 -68.22 -2.12
CA SER A 35 5.21 -68.44 -3.55
C SER A 35 5.06 -67.10 -4.29
N LYS A 36 5.74 -66.98 -5.44
CA LYS A 36 5.55 -65.90 -6.41
C LYS A 36 4.14 -66.02 -7.02
N ASN A 37 3.36 -64.95 -7.03
CA ASN A 37 2.67 -64.45 -8.23
C ASN A 37 1.93 -63.12 -7.99
N HIS A 38 2.04 -62.30 -9.03
CA HIS A 38 1.47 -60.99 -9.27
C HIS A 38 0.27 -60.53 -8.43
N THR A 39 0.46 -59.38 -7.78
CA THR A 39 -0.63 -58.43 -7.55
C THR A 39 -0.11 -57.06 -7.98
N VAL A 40 -0.66 -56.56 -9.08
CA VAL A 40 -0.46 -55.19 -9.55
C VAL A 40 -1.06 -54.28 -8.49
N ALA A 41 -0.21 -53.70 -7.64
CA ALA A 41 -0.59 -52.52 -6.88
C ALA A 41 -0.63 -51.36 -7.87
N SER A 42 -1.83 -51.08 -8.37
CA SER A 42 -2.15 -49.86 -9.08
C SER A 42 -1.76 -48.68 -8.18
N SER A 43 -0.63 -48.05 -8.47
CA SER A 43 -0.37 -46.69 -8.03
C SER A 43 -1.52 -45.85 -8.56
N VAL A 44 -2.27 -45.24 -7.65
CA VAL A 44 -3.19 -44.16 -8.01
C VAL A 44 -2.31 -43.03 -8.52
N LYS A 45 -2.08 -43.03 -9.83
CA LYS A 45 -1.59 -41.85 -10.54
C LYS A 45 -2.68 -40.80 -10.36
N VAL A 46 -2.35 -39.73 -9.64
CA VAL A 46 -3.08 -38.48 -9.75
C VAL A 46 -3.04 -38.12 -11.24
N ASN A 47 -4.20 -38.12 -11.90
CA ASN A 47 -4.28 -37.75 -13.32
C ASN A 47 -3.87 -36.29 -13.47
N ALA A 48 -2.71 -36.07 -14.08
CA ALA A 48 -2.25 -34.77 -14.54
C ALA A 48 -3.14 -34.30 -15.69
N THR A 49 -3.58 -33.04 -15.67
CA THR A 49 -4.15 -32.39 -16.85
C THR A 49 -3.01 -31.99 -17.79
N ALA A 50 -3.11 -32.40 -19.07
CA ALA A 50 -2.16 -31.97 -20.10
C ALA A 50 -2.32 -30.47 -20.43
N ALA A 51 -3.53 -29.92 -20.23
CA ALA A 51 -3.89 -28.54 -20.49
C ALA A 51 -3.66 -27.64 -19.28
N VAL A 52 -3.35 -26.36 -19.54
CA VAL A 52 -3.37 -25.30 -18.52
C VAL A 52 -4.77 -25.23 -17.92
N ASN A 53 -4.84 -25.33 -16.59
CA ASN A 53 -6.06 -25.17 -15.82
C ASN A 53 -6.00 -23.86 -15.03
N ILE A 54 -6.69 -22.82 -15.52
CA ILE A 54 -6.81 -21.54 -14.82
C ILE A 54 -7.69 -21.75 -13.58
N THR A 55 -7.12 -21.47 -12.41
CA THR A 55 -7.78 -21.61 -11.11
C THR A 55 -8.39 -20.30 -10.63
N GLU A 56 -7.78 -19.17 -11.02
CA GLU A 56 -8.26 -17.83 -10.67
C GLU A 56 -7.87 -16.82 -11.75
N SER A 57 -8.69 -15.79 -11.94
CA SER A 57 -8.34 -14.65 -12.79
C SER A 57 -9.21 -13.45 -12.46
N GLU A 58 -8.61 -12.28 -12.26
CA GLU A 58 -9.32 -11.06 -11.89
C GLU A 58 -8.68 -9.82 -12.55
N GLY A 59 -9.52 -8.81 -12.81
CA GLY A 59 -9.05 -7.46 -13.17
C GLY A 59 -9.12 -6.57 -11.94
N SER A 60 -8.09 -5.76 -11.74
CA SER A 60 -7.91 -4.90 -10.57
C SER A 60 -7.70 -3.44 -11.01
N LEU A 61 -7.11 -2.62 -10.14
CA LEU A 61 -6.68 -1.27 -10.46
C LEU A 61 -5.42 -1.35 -11.35
N GLU A 62 -5.57 -0.96 -12.61
CA GLU A 62 -4.52 -0.85 -13.65
C GLU A 62 -3.69 -2.12 -13.87
N SER A 63 -4.27 -3.25 -13.49
CA SER A 63 -3.63 -4.55 -13.52
C SER A 63 -4.66 -5.67 -13.65
N ALA A 64 -4.19 -6.84 -14.07
CA ALA A 64 -4.99 -8.06 -14.08
C ALA A 64 -4.11 -9.25 -13.70
N ASN A 65 -4.62 -10.20 -12.93
CA ASN A 65 -3.90 -11.40 -12.54
C ASN A 65 -4.57 -12.68 -13.07
N VAL A 66 -3.78 -13.72 -13.23
CA VAL A 66 -4.24 -15.08 -13.53
C VAL A 66 -3.41 -16.08 -12.74
N GLU A 67 -4.06 -17.06 -12.13
CA GLU A 67 -3.44 -18.20 -11.45
C GLU A 67 -3.82 -19.52 -12.14
N TRP A 68 -2.89 -20.47 -12.19
CA TRP A 68 -3.12 -21.77 -12.80
C TRP A 68 -2.34 -22.91 -12.13
N SER A 69 -2.84 -24.13 -12.29
CA SER A 69 -2.14 -25.33 -11.80
C SER A 69 -0.90 -25.66 -12.66
N PRO A 70 0.20 -26.15 -12.06
CA PRO A 70 1.35 -26.61 -12.83
C PRO A 70 0.99 -27.70 -13.86
N VAL A 71 1.47 -27.54 -15.08
CA VAL A 71 1.35 -28.51 -16.19
C VAL A 71 2.56 -29.44 -16.19
N GLN A 72 2.29 -30.75 -16.25
CA GLN A 72 3.36 -31.76 -16.24
C GLN A 72 4.31 -31.59 -17.44
N GLY A 73 5.61 -31.52 -17.18
CA GLY A 73 6.64 -31.38 -18.21
C GLY A 73 6.86 -29.95 -18.71
N ALA A 74 6.07 -28.98 -18.26
CA ALA A 74 6.32 -27.57 -18.53
C ALA A 74 7.58 -27.10 -17.78
N THR A 75 8.47 -26.41 -18.50
CA THR A 75 9.69 -25.80 -17.94
C THR A 75 9.55 -24.30 -17.70
N SER A 76 8.55 -23.68 -18.33
CA SER A 76 8.13 -22.29 -18.16
C SER A 76 6.75 -22.09 -18.79
N TYR A 77 6.22 -20.86 -18.75
CA TYR A 77 4.97 -20.47 -19.40
C TYR A 77 5.18 -19.17 -20.15
N ASN A 78 4.50 -19.00 -21.28
CA ASN A 78 4.31 -17.71 -21.90
C ASN A 78 2.92 -17.20 -21.54
N VAL A 79 2.85 -15.95 -21.10
CA VAL A 79 1.59 -15.28 -20.77
C VAL A 79 1.42 -14.08 -21.70
N TYR A 80 0.23 -13.97 -22.28
CA TYR A 80 -0.13 -12.93 -23.22
C TYR A 80 -1.41 -12.23 -22.78
N TYR A 81 -1.57 -10.97 -23.13
CA TYR A 81 -2.81 -10.24 -22.91
C TYR A 81 -3.21 -9.43 -24.15
N LYS A 82 -4.50 -9.11 -24.25
CA LYS A 82 -5.04 -8.13 -25.19
C LYS A 82 -6.34 -7.54 -24.66
N SER A 83 -6.75 -6.40 -25.18
CA SER A 83 -8.13 -5.93 -24.99
C SER A 83 -9.11 -7.00 -25.49
N ALA A 84 -10.18 -7.27 -24.74
CA ALA A 84 -11.06 -8.41 -24.99
C ALA A 84 -11.64 -8.44 -26.41
N GLY A 85 -11.96 -7.27 -26.99
CA GLY A 85 -12.49 -7.13 -28.35
C GLY A 85 -11.45 -7.03 -29.47
N ALA A 86 -10.15 -7.03 -29.16
CA ALA A 86 -9.08 -6.93 -30.17
C ALA A 86 -8.86 -8.28 -30.90
N PRO A 87 -8.32 -8.29 -32.13
CA PRO A 87 -7.96 -9.54 -32.82
C PRO A 87 -6.81 -10.26 -32.10
N ASP A 88 -6.67 -11.58 -32.33
CA ASP A 88 -5.60 -12.39 -31.71
C ASP A 88 -4.19 -11.95 -32.13
N SER A 89 -4.04 -11.27 -33.28
CA SER A 89 -2.77 -10.65 -33.67
C SER A 89 -2.31 -9.53 -32.74
N SER A 90 -3.17 -9.05 -31.84
CA SER A 90 -2.88 -8.00 -30.86
C SER A 90 -2.43 -8.53 -29.50
N TYR A 91 -2.29 -9.85 -29.33
CA TYR A 91 -1.71 -10.41 -28.10
C TYR A 91 -0.30 -9.87 -27.89
N GLN A 92 -0.05 -9.34 -26.69
CA GLN A 92 1.26 -8.91 -26.24
C GLN A 92 1.74 -9.87 -25.15
N LYS A 93 2.98 -10.36 -25.27
CA LYS A 93 3.60 -11.17 -24.23
C LYS A 93 3.99 -10.25 -23.06
N ILE A 94 3.75 -10.68 -21.83
CA ILE A 94 4.29 -10.00 -20.65
C ILE A 94 5.75 -10.39 -20.41
N ASP A 95 6.44 -9.59 -19.60
CA ASP A 95 7.78 -9.92 -19.13
C ASP A 95 7.76 -11.18 -18.25
N ASP A 96 8.75 -12.05 -18.41
CA ASP A 96 8.79 -13.33 -17.71
C ASP A 96 8.87 -13.14 -16.18
N GLN A 97 9.47 -12.05 -15.69
CA GLN A 97 9.55 -11.67 -14.27
C GLN A 97 8.19 -11.47 -13.60
N LEU A 98 7.12 -11.26 -14.38
CA LEU A 98 5.75 -11.14 -13.88
C LEU A 98 5.07 -12.49 -13.68
N ILE A 99 5.69 -13.59 -14.13
CA ILE A 99 5.24 -14.97 -13.96
C ILE A 99 5.97 -15.60 -12.77
N ARG A 100 5.24 -16.11 -11.79
CA ARG A 100 5.79 -16.59 -10.52
C ARG A 100 5.25 -17.94 -10.14
N GLN A 101 6.10 -18.74 -9.52
CA GLN A 101 5.75 -20.04 -8.98
C GLN A 101 5.54 -19.92 -7.47
N TYR A 102 4.40 -20.43 -7.00
CA TYR A 102 4.09 -20.67 -5.60
C TYR A 102 3.97 -22.20 -5.38
N PRO A 103 3.85 -22.68 -4.12
CA PRO A 103 3.91 -24.12 -3.84
C PRO A 103 2.88 -24.98 -4.60
N THR A 104 1.72 -24.41 -4.90
CA THR A 104 0.60 -25.14 -5.53
C THR A 104 0.12 -24.55 -6.85
N VAL A 105 0.53 -23.33 -7.19
CA VAL A 105 0.04 -22.57 -8.35
C VAL A 105 1.14 -21.75 -9.00
N PHE A 106 0.95 -21.43 -10.27
CA PHE A 106 1.62 -20.31 -10.91
C PHE A 106 0.70 -19.10 -10.92
N ARG A 107 1.29 -17.91 -10.91
CA ARG A 107 0.58 -16.64 -11.03
C ARG A 107 1.28 -15.73 -12.02
N ALA A 108 0.51 -14.96 -12.79
CA ALA A 108 1.01 -13.87 -13.59
C ALA A 108 0.19 -12.60 -13.35
N ASP A 109 0.87 -11.45 -13.31
CA ASP A 109 0.23 -10.15 -13.17
C ASP A 109 0.59 -9.25 -14.36
N VAL A 110 -0.41 -8.87 -15.14
CA VAL A 110 -0.29 -7.89 -16.21
C VAL A 110 -0.42 -6.50 -15.58
N LEU A 111 0.65 -5.70 -15.65
CA LEU A 111 0.72 -4.39 -15.01
C LEU A 111 0.76 -3.25 -16.05
N GLY A 112 0.25 -2.08 -15.67
CA GLY A 112 0.27 -0.90 -16.51
C GLY A 112 -0.84 -0.87 -17.56
N LEU A 113 -2.04 -1.34 -17.18
CA LEU A 113 -3.21 -1.40 -18.03
C LEU A 113 -4.07 -0.15 -17.84
N ALA A 114 -4.57 0.42 -18.93
CA ALA A 114 -5.67 1.37 -18.85
C ALA A 114 -6.95 0.68 -18.36
N ALA A 115 -7.89 1.46 -17.80
CA ALA A 115 -9.21 0.96 -17.48
C ALA A 115 -9.90 0.38 -18.74
N GLY A 116 -10.44 -0.83 -18.64
CA GLY A 116 -10.97 -1.53 -19.80
C GLY A 116 -11.24 -3.00 -19.55
N ASN A 117 -11.56 -3.71 -20.63
CA ASN A 117 -11.84 -5.14 -20.59
C ASN A 117 -10.74 -5.91 -21.33
N TYR A 118 -10.17 -6.90 -20.67
CA TYR A 118 -9.01 -7.66 -21.16
C TYR A 118 -9.26 -9.16 -21.12
N ILE A 119 -8.48 -9.90 -21.88
CA ILE A 119 -8.33 -11.36 -21.72
C ILE A 119 -6.86 -11.71 -21.64
N VAL A 120 -6.54 -12.72 -20.85
CA VAL A 120 -5.18 -13.23 -20.66
C VAL A 120 -5.13 -14.66 -21.16
N LYS A 121 -4.05 -14.99 -21.88
CA LYS A 121 -3.78 -16.31 -22.44
C LYS A 121 -2.50 -16.86 -21.81
N VAL A 122 -2.57 -18.08 -21.31
CA VAL A 122 -1.44 -18.79 -20.70
C VAL A 122 -1.13 -20.01 -21.54
N ALA A 123 0.12 -20.15 -21.97
CA ALA A 123 0.59 -21.28 -22.77
C ALA A 123 1.82 -21.95 -22.11
N PRO A 124 1.82 -23.28 -21.92
CA PRO A 124 2.95 -23.98 -21.32
C PRO A 124 4.08 -24.15 -22.34
N VAL A 125 5.32 -24.10 -21.87
CA VAL A 125 6.52 -24.36 -22.66
C VAL A 125 7.11 -25.71 -22.24
N VAL A 126 7.13 -26.67 -23.17
CA VAL A 126 7.64 -28.03 -22.95
C VAL A 126 8.78 -28.27 -23.92
N ASN A 127 9.94 -28.74 -23.41
CA ASN A 127 11.16 -28.94 -24.22
C ASN A 127 11.54 -27.67 -25.03
N GLY A 128 11.35 -26.49 -24.44
CA GLY A 128 11.68 -25.20 -25.07
C GLY A 128 10.70 -24.74 -26.16
N SER A 129 9.59 -25.45 -26.39
CA SER A 129 8.56 -25.07 -27.36
C SER A 129 7.22 -24.82 -26.68
N GLU A 130 6.54 -23.75 -27.10
CA GLU A 130 5.17 -23.46 -26.66
C GLU A 130 4.22 -24.54 -27.18
N VAL A 131 3.39 -25.09 -26.29
CA VAL A 131 2.39 -26.12 -26.62
C VAL A 131 1.01 -25.47 -26.73
N THR A 132 0.69 -24.94 -27.91
CA THR A 132 -0.53 -24.16 -28.16
C THR A 132 -1.83 -24.95 -27.98
N GLY A 133 -1.80 -26.28 -28.13
CA GLY A 133 -2.96 -27.16 -27.89
C GLY A 133 -3.36 -27.24 -26.41
N GLU A 134 -2.47 -26.86 -25.50
CA GLU A 134 -2.64 -26.96 -24.04
C GLU A 134 -2.77 -25.58 -23.39
N GLN A 135 -2.98 -24.52 -24.18
CA GLN A 135 -3.16 -23.16 -23.68
C GLN A 135 -4.55 -22.96 -23.05
N ALA A 136 -4.67 -21.98 -22.16
CA ALA A 136 -5.94 -21.52 -21.61
C ALA A 136 -6.10 -20.01 -21.78
N ILE A 137 -7.34 -19.55 -21.90
CA ILE A 137 -7.70 -18.13 -21.99
C ILE A 137 -8.69 -17.82 -20.87
N THR A 138 -8.48 -16.72 -20.16
CA THR A 138 -9.40 -16.26 -19.11
C THR A 138 -10.76 -15.87 -19.68
N GLN A 139 -11.75 -15.75 -18.80
CA GLN A 139 -12.91 -14.91 -19.10
C GLN A 139 -12.48 -13.45 -19.22
N THR A 140 -13.40 -12.58 -19.67
CA THR A 140 -13.14 -11.13 -19.70
C THR A 140 -12.88 -10.60 -18.29
N LEU A 141 -11.72 -9.97 -18.12
CA LEU A 141 -11.27 -9.31 -16.89
C LEU A 141 -11.55 -7.82 -17.00
N ASN A 142 -12.24 -7.26 -16.00
CA ASN A 142 -12.55 -5.84 -15.93
C ASN A 142 -11.49 -5.11 -15.12
N VAL A 143 -10.68 -4.29 -15.78
CA VAL A 143 -9.64 -3.45 -15.19
C VAL A 143 -10.20 -2.06 -14.95
N LYS A 144 -9.92 -1.49 -13.78
CA LYS A 144 -10.32 -0.14 -13.39
C LYS A 144 -9.10 0.78 -13.31
N ALA A 145 -9.32 2.08 -13.38
CA ALA A 145 -8.25 3.05 -13.13
C ALA A 145 -7.98 3.19 -11.62
N ASN A 146 -6.74 3.50 -11.25
CA ASN A 146 -6.49 4.00 -9.90
C ASN A 146 -7.20 5.35 -9.71
N LYS A 147 -7.63 5.64 -8.48
CA LYS A 147 -8.32 6.90 -8.14
C LYS A 147 -7.28 8.02 -7.98
N ARG A 148 -6.90 8.64 -9.11
CA ARG A 148 -5.99 9.80 -9.19
C ARG A 148 -6.66 11.09 -8.73
N GLU A 149 -6.98 11.14 -7.44
CA GLU A 149 -7.52 12.31 -6.75
C GLU A 149 -6.52 12.74 -5.66
N GLY A 150 -6.63 13.97 -5.17
CA GLY A 150 -5.69 14.50 -4.19
C GLY A 150 -4.79 15.61 -4.70
N PHE A 151 -4.05 16.21 -3.78
CA PHE A 151 -3.17 17.34 -4.12
C PHE A 151 -2.01 16.93 -5.01
N ALA A 152 -1.58 15.66 -5.03
CA ALA A 152 -0.60 15.17 -6.00
C ALA A 152 -1.05 15.30 -7.47
N PHE A 153 -2.34 15.53 -7.73
CA PHE A 153 -2.91 15.72 -9.07
C PHE A 153 -3.53 17.11 -9.25
N SER A 154 -3.26 18.04 -8.33
CA SER A 154 -3.81 19.39 -8.43
C SER A 154 -3.21 20.14 -9.62
N SER A 155 -4.07 20.82 -10.38
CA SER A 155 -3.66 21.73 -11.45
C SER A 155 -2.91 22.98 -10.95
N ALA A 156 -2.95 23.25 -9.64
CA ALA A 156 -2.19 24.33 -9.02
C ALA A 156 -0.70 24.01 -8.85
N SER A 157 -0.32 22.73 -8.92
CA SER A 157 1.08 22.31 -8.96
C SER A 157 1.72 22.58 -10.32
N THR A 158 3.03 22.83 -10.33
CA THR A 158 3.82 22.92 -11.56
C THR A 158 3.98 21.56 -12.25
N MET A 159 4.04 20.47 -11.47
CA MET A 159 4.19 19.10 -11.96
C MET A 159 2.86 18.51 -12.46
N LYS A 160 1.72 18.98 -11.93
CA LYS A 160 0.34 18.61 -12.31
C LYS A 160 -0.08 17.14 -12.11
N THR A 161 0.87 16.23 -11.90
CA THR A 161 0.60 14.80 -11.69
C THR A 161 1.60 14.18 -10.73
N GLY A 162 1.13 13.17 -10.00
CA GLY A 162 1.92 12.28 -9.15
C GLY A 162 1.94 10.83 -9.67
N SER A 163 1.63 10.61 -10.96
CA SER A 163 1.62 9.28 -11.60
C SER A 163 3.00 8.63 -11.77
N GLY A 164 4.06 9.27 -11.29
CA GLY A 164 5.41 8.71 -11.26
C GLY A 164 5.94 8.39 -12.66
N GLY A 165 6.35 7.13 -12.84
CA GLY A 165 6.85 6.59 -14.11
C GLY A 165 5.75 6.18 -15.10
N TYR A 166 4.47 6.29 -14.73
CA TYR A 166 3.32 5.93 -15.56
C TYR A 166 2.64 7.16 -16.19
N ASN A 167 1.85 6.92 -17.25
CA ASN A 167 0.89 7.90 -17.75
C ASN A 167 -0.31 8.04 -16.78
N ASP A 168 -1.05 9.15 -16.88
CA ASP A 168 -2.23 9.42 -16.03
C ASP A 168 -3.42 8.47 -16.27
N ASP A 169 -3.36 7.62 -17.30
CA ASP A 169 -4.31 6.54 -17.54
C ASP A 169 -3.85 5.18 -17.01
N GLY A 170 -2.67 5.12 -16.37
CA GLY A 170 -2.05 3.92 -15.85
C GLY A 170 -1.17 3.16 -16.84
N THR A 171 -1.09 3.58 -18.10
CA THR A 171 -0.27 2.90 -19.11
C THR A 171 1.21 3.23 -18.99
N VAL A 172 2.06 2.31 -19.44
CA VAL A 172 3.53 2.52 -19.48
C VAL A 172 3.89 3.50 -20.62
N PRO A 173 4.58 4.61 -20.34
CA PRO A 173 5.10 5.53 -21.35
C PRO A 173 6.11 4.85 -22.29
N GLN A 174 6.17 5.27 -23.55
CA GLN A 174 7.06 4.67 -24.55
C GLN A 174 8.56 4.79 -24.19
N ASP A 175 8.94 5.85 -23.47
CA ASP A 175 10.31 6.10 -23.03
C ASP A 175 10.65 5.50 -21.66
N ALA A 176 9.71 4.80 -21.02
CA ALA A 176 9.90 4.25 -19.69
C ALA A 176 10.93 3.13 -19.66
N LYS A 177 11.85 3.21 -18.69
CA LYS A 177 12.73 2.12 -18.31
C LYS A 177 12.05 1.33 -17.19
N ILE A 178 11.91 0.02 -17.37
CA ILE A 178 11.39 -0.87 -16.33
C ILE A 178 12.56 -1.69 -15.75
N LEU A 179 12.72 -1.65 -14.43
CA LEU A 179 13.67 -2.47 -13.68
C LEU A 179 12.93 -3.47 -12.81
N TYR A 180 13.27 -4.74 -12.91
CA TYR A 180 12.80 -5.78 -12.01
C TYR A 180 13.84 -6.03 -10.91
N ILE A 181 13.41 -5.94 -9.65
CA ILE A 181 14.27 -6.22 -8.49
C ILE A 181 13.74 -7.39 -7.68
N THR A 182 14.65 -8.26 -7.24
CA THR A 182 14.43 -9.40 -6.33
C THR A 182 15.58 -9.45 -5.32
N ALA A 183 15.45 -10.27 -4.27
CA ALA A 183 16.54 -10.50 -3.33
C ALA A 183 17.85 -10.94 -4.04
N GLY A 184 17.74 -11.70 -5.12
CA GLY A 184 18.88 -12.23 -5.88
C GLY A 184 19.58 -11.22 -6.79
N ASN A 185 18.92 -10.14 -7.20
CA ASN A 185 19.45 -9.23 -8.21
C ASN A 185 19.51 -7.74 -7.80
N VAL A 186 19.01 -7.36 -6.62
CA VAL A 186 18.91 -5.94 -6.21
C VAL A 186 20.27 -5.22 -6.25
N ASN A 187 21.38 -5.93 -6.04
CA ASN A 187 22.74 -5.38 -6.12
C ASN A 187 23.39 -5.49 -7.51
N THR A 188 22.75 -6.15 -8.47
CA THR A 188 23.34 -6.47 -9.78
C THR A 188 22.51 -5.99 -10.97
N VAL A 189 21.26 -5.56 -10.76
CA VAL A 189 20.44 -4.90 -11.79
C VAL A 189 21.19 -3.71 -12.39
N THR A 190 21.05 -3.49 -13.69
CA THR A 190 21.77 -2.41 -14.39
C THR A 190 20.83 -1.41 -15.04
N ALA A 191 21.23 -0.15 -15.06
CA ALA A 191 20.51 0.90 -15.80
C ALA A 191 21.48 1.99 -16.27
N ASN A 192 21.18 2.54 -17.44
CA ASN A 192 21.85 3.74 -17.95
C ASN A 192 21.17 4.99 -17.40
N VAL A 193 21.96 5.87 -16.76
CA VAL A 193 21.50 7.09 -16.10
C VAL A 193 22.19 8.31 -16.69
N VAL A 194 21.45 9.39 -16.95
CA VAL A 194 22.03 10.69 -17.28
C VAL A 194 22.57 11.37 -16.01
N THR A 195 23.89 11.58 -15.93
CA THR A 195 24.58 11.99 -14.69
C THR A 195 25.05 13.44 -14.66
N ASN A 196 24.88 14.20 -15.74
CA ASN A 196 25.22 15.63 -15.77
C ASN A 196 24.37 16.43 -16.77
N ALA A 197 24.45 17.76 -16.66
CA ALA A 197 23.72 18.71 -17.52
C ALA A 197 24.09 18.63 -19.02
N LYS A 198 25.22 17.99 -19.38
CA LYS A 198 25.64 17.78 -20.78
C LYS A 198 25.03 16.52 -21.39
N GLY A 199 24.24 15.76 -20.62
CA GLY A 199 23.64 14.52 -21.10
C GLY A 199 24.55 13.30 -21.06
N THR A 200 25.65 13.31 -20.28
CA THR A 200 26.51 12.12 -20.15
C THR A 200 25.72 10.96 -19.56
N VAL A 201 25.76 9.82 -20.23
CA VAL A 201 25.12 8.57 -19.79
C VAL A 201 26.15 7.70 -19.10
N THR A 202 25.82 7.20 -17.91
CA THR A 202 26.63 6.27 -17.12
C THR A 202 25.85 4.99 -16.91
N SER A 203 26.47 3.84 -17.17
CA SER A 203 25.91 2.53 -16.79
C SER A 203 26.16 2.29 -15.30
N CYS A 204 25.08 2.12 -14.54
CA CYS A 204 25.11 1.90 -13.10
C CYS A 204 24.68 0.45 -12.81
N THR A 205 25.24 -0.15 -11.74
CA THR A 205 24.93 -1.51 -11.28
C THR A 205 24.50 -1.49 -9.83
N GLY A 206 23.41 -2.18 -9.52
CA GLY A 206 22.73 -2.18 -8.22
C GLY A 206 21.73 -1.04 -8.08
N LEU A 207 20.57 -1.33 -7.49
CA LEU A 207 19.46 -0.39 -7.34
C LEU A 207 19.88 0.88 -6.60
N VAL A 208 20.57 0.74 -5.47
CA VAL A 208 21.05 1.89 -4.67
C VAL A 208 21.94 2.81 -5.50
N ASN A 209 22.85 2.25 -6.30
CA ASN A 209 23.75 3.06 -7.13
C ASN A 209 23.02 3.73 -8.30
N ILE A 210 22.03 3.05 -8.90
CA ILE A 210 21.18 3.64 -9.95
C ILE A 210 20.43 4.86 -9.41
N LEU A 211 19.81 4.73 -8.23
CA LEU A 211 19.09 5.83 -7.58
C LEU A 211 20.05 6.96 -7.16
N ALA A 212 21.22 6.62 -6.61
CA ALA A 212 22.24 7.60 -6.26
C ALA A 212 22.76 8.38 -7.49
N ALA A 213 22.85 7.75 -8.66
CA ALA A 213 23.23 8.43 -9.90
C ALA A 213 22.15 9.40 -10.41
N ARG A 214 20.88 9.17 -10.08
CA ARG A 214 19.75 10.06 -10.43
C ARG A 214 19.63 11.26 -9.50
N GLN A 215 20.24 11.22 -8.31
CA GLN A 215 19.97 12.19 -7.22
C GLN A 215 20.25 13.67 -7.51
N LYS A 216 20.90 13.99 -8.64
CA LYS A 216 21.14 15.37 -9.07
C LYS A 216 20.07 15.89 -10.04
N GLY A 217 19.04 15.11 -10.34
CA GLY A 217 17.91 15.54 -11.17
C GLY A 217 18.24 15.75 -12.65
N TYR A 218 19.36 15.23 -13.14
CA TYR A 218 19.75 15.32 -14.56
C TYR A 218 19.01 14.31 -15.44
N ASP A 219 18.75 13.11 -14.91
CA ASP A 219 17.93 12.12 -15.61
C ASP A 219 16.45 12.28 -15.22
N LYS A 220 15.66 12.72 -16.20
CA LYS A 220 14.20 12.92 -16.06
C LYS A 220 13.37 11.91 -16.85
N SER A 221 14.01 10.89 -17.43
CA SER A 221 13.31 9.81 -18.12
C SER A 221 12.42 9.02 -17.16
N HIS A 222 11.29 8.50 -17.65
CA HIS A 222 10.41 7.66 -16.84
C HIS A 222 11.15 6.40 -16.37
N LEU A 223 11.03 6.11 -15.07
CA LEU A 223 11.60 4.92 -14.45
C LEU A 223 10.53 4.22 -13.62
N ILE A 224 10.29 2.94 -13.91
CA ILE A 224 9.41 2.06 -13.15
C ILE A 224 10.28 0.97 -12.52
N ILE A 225 10.24 0.84 -11.20
CA ILE A 225 10.92 -0.21 -10.45
C ILE A 225 9.84 -1.17 -9.94
N ARG A 226 9.92 -2.43 -10.39
CA ARG A 226 9.01 -3.53 -10.03
C ARG A 226 9.71 -4.49 -9.07
N MET A 227 9.27 -4.52 -7.82
CA MET A 227 9.80 -5.41 -6.79
C MET A 227 9.02 -6.72 -6.76
N VAL A 228 9.73 -7.85 -6.87
CA VAL A 228 9.15 -9.19 -6.87
C VAL A 228 9.55 -9.93 -5.59
N GLY A 229 8.55 -10.40 -4.86
CA GLY A 229 8.72 -11.18 -3.64
C GLY A 229 9.23 -10.37 -2.44
N GLU A 230 9.76 -11.09 -1.46
CA GLU A 230 10.38 -10.50 -0.28
C GLU A 230 11.82 -10.09 -0.58
N VAL A 231 12.17 -8.84 -0.28
CA VAL A 231 13.55 -8.33 -0.29
C VAL A 231 13.89 -7.88 1.13
N LYS A 232 14.93 -8.46 1.71
CA LYS A 232 15.36 -8.14 3.08
C LYS A 232 16.41 -7.04 3.05
N ALA A 233 16.53 -6.29 4.15
CA ALA A 233 17.59 -5.30 4.31
C ALA A 233 18.99 -5.95 4.16
N SER A 234 19.15 -7.20 4.61
CA SER A 234 20.36 -7.99 4.44
C SER A 234 20.71 -8.31 2.99
N ASP A 235 19.74 -8.24 2.07
CA ASP A 235 19.94 -8.50 0.65
C ASP A 235 20.44 -7.25 -0.09
N ILE A 236 20.37 -6.06 0.53
CA ILE A 236 20.67 -4.78 -0.13
C ILE A 236 21.99 -4.20 0.40
N THR A 237 22.93 -3.96 -0.51
CA THR A 237 24.15 -3.21 -0.20
C THR A 237 23.93 -1.71 -0.38
N GLY A 238 24.41 -0.89 0.55
CA GLY A 238 24.38 0.58 0.44
C GLY A 238 23.12 1.27 0.98
N LEU A 239 22.28 0.58 1.76
CA LEU A 239 21.29 1.24 2.61
C LEU A 239 22.00 2.24 3.55
N ASN A 240 21.31 3.32 3.91
CA ASN A 240 21.85 4.26 4.91
C ASN A 240 21.67 3.72 6.34
N ASP A 241 22.15 4.48 7.33
CA ASP A 241 22.14 4.06 8.74
C ASP A 241 20.74 3.89 9.35
N HIS A 242 19.70 4.36 8.66
CA HIS A 242 18.29 4.19 9.05
C HIS A 242 17.59 3.12 8.19
N THR A 243 18.35 2.30 7.45
CA THR A 243 17.86 1.23 6.58
C THR A 243 16.94 1.71 5.45
N TYR A 244 17.20 2.86 4.84
CA TYR A 244 16.39 3.36 3.73
C TYR A 244 16.97 3.04 2.34
N ILE A 245 16.08 2.67 1.42
CA ILE A 245 16.27 3.00 0.00
C ILE A 245 15.95 4.48 -0.20
N GLN A 246 16.80 5.17 -0.95
CA GLN A 246 16.74 6.63 -1.10
C GLN A 246 16.26 7.02 -2.51
N LEU A 247 15.04 7.55 -2.60
CA LEU A 247 14.47 8.14 -3.81
C LEU A 247 14.74 9.65 -3.78
N LYS A 248 16.01 10.01 -4.02
CA LYS A 248 16.49 11.39 -3.93
C LYS A 248 16.59 12.04 -5.30
N GLY A 249 16.20 13.30 -5.45
CA GLY A 249 16.39 14.08 -6.69
C GLY A 249 15.75 13.45 -7.92
N CYS A 250 14.78 12.54 -7.73
CA CYS A 250 14.22 11.70 -8.77
C CYS A 250 13.03 12.38 -9.44
N TYR A 251 12.96 12.23 -10.76
CA TYR A 251 11.84 12.67 -11.59
C TYR A 251 11.16 11.45 -12.23
N ASN A 252 9.83 11.50 -12.34
CA ASN A 252 9.00 10.52 -13.08
C ASN A 252 9.33 9.08 -12.69
N LEU A 253 9.26 8.80 -11.39
CA LEU A 253 9.65 7.50 -10.83
C LEU A 253 8.46 6.81 -10.18
N THR A 254 8.22 5.55 -10.54
CA THR A 254 7.34 4.67 -9.77
C THR A 254 8.17 3.57 -9.12
N PHE A 255 7.96 3.35 -7.83
CA PHE A 255 8.35 2.11 -7.15
C PHE A 255 7.08 1.33 -6.85
N GLU A 256 6.94 0.15 -7.45
CA GLU A 256 5.78 -0.71 -7.25
C GLU A 256 6.17 -2.14 -6.86
N GLY A 257 5.43 -2.73 -5.93
CA GLY A 257 5.49 -4.18 -5.73
C GLY A 257 4.66 -4.92 -6.79
N VAL A 258 5.07 -6.14 -7.12
CA VAL A 258 4.33 -7.02 -8.05
C VAL A 258 3.60 -8.07 -7.23
N GLY A 259 2.30 -8.28 -7.49
CA GLY A 259 1.49 -9.29 -6.81
C GLY A 259 1.26 -8.98 -5.33
N LYS A 260 0.82 -9.99 -4.58
CA LYS A 260 0.34 -9.86 -3.19
C LYS A 260 1.43 -9.97 -2.11
N ASP A 261 2.64 -10.37 -2.49
CA ASP A 261 3.72 -10.74 -1.56
C ASP A 261 4.99 -9.90 -1.70
N ALA A 262 4.97 -8.86 -2.54
CA ALA A 262 6.06 -7.89 -2.64
C ALA A 262 6.26 -7.17 -1.29
N THR A 263 7.40 -7.41 -0.65
CA THR A 263 7.64 -6.98 0.74
C THR A 263 9.04 -6.41 0.94
N ALA A 264 9.10 -5.19 1.47
CA ALA A 264 10.30 -4.57 2.01
C ALA A 264 10.43 -4.97 3.49
N TYR A 265 11.38 -5.86 3.78
CA TYR A 265 11.55 -6.44 5.12
C TYR A 265 12.82 -5.94 5.80
N GLY A 266 12.69 -5.17 6.88
CA GLY A 266 13.81 -4.59 7.60
C GLY A 266 14.31 -3.25 7.06
N TRP A 267 13.62 -2.66 6.08
CA TRP A 267 14.01 -1.41 5.42
C TRP A 267 12.79 -0.62 4.96
N GLY A 268 12.96 0.69 4.76
CA GLY A 268 11.90 1.62 4.32
C GLY A 268 12.33 2.54 3.18
N PHE A 269 11.54 3.58 2.92
CA PHE A 269 11.78 4.55 1.84
C PHE A 269 12.08 5.95 2.38
N LEU A 270 13.14 6.57 1.87
CA LEU A 270 13.43 7.98 2.07
C LEU A 270 13.31 8.76 0.76
N ILE A 271 12.35 9.68 0.69
CA ILE A 271 12.02 10.48 -0.48
C ILE A 271 12.45 11.92 -0.23
N ARG A 272 13.38 12.44 -1.03
CA ARG A 272 13.85 13.83 -0.92
C ARG A 272 14.00 14.46 -2.29
N ASP A 273 13.68 15.73 -2.44
CA ASP A 273 13.86 16.47 -3.69
C ASP A 273 13.26 15.72 -4.90
N ALA A 274 12.18 14.97 -4.66
CA ALA A 274 11.51 14.20 -5.70
C ALA A 274 10.43 15.03 -6.38
N ARG A 275 10.20 14.77 -7.67
CA ARG A 275 9.21 15.47 -8.51
C ARG A 275 8.44 14.44 -9.33
N ASN A 276 7.12 14.36 -9.17
CA ASN A 276 6.27 13.35 -9.80
C ASN A 276 6.77 11.92 -9.48
N LEU A 277 6.38 11.42 -8.30
CA LEU A 277 6.77 10.10 -7.81
C LEU A 277 5.57 9.33 -7.27
N GLU A 278 5.51 8.04 -7.62
CA GLU A 278 4.50 7.10 -7.15
C GLU A 278 5.17 5.95 -6.36
N LEU A 279 4.61 5.61 -5.19
CA LEU A 279 5.04 4.47 -4.37
C LEU A 279 3.83 3.61 -4.01
N ARG A 280 3.78 2.38 -4.52
CA ARG A 280 2.59 1.53 -4.39
C ARG A 280 2.80 0.03 -4.26
N ASN A 281 1.78 -0.64 -3.75
CA ASN A 281 1.69 -2.11 -3.70
C ASN A 281 2.88 -2.78 -2.98
N VAL A 282 3.41 -2.16 -1.94
CA VAL A 282 4.50 -2.72 -1.12
C VAL A 282 4.00 -3.00 0.30
N GLY A 283 4.36 -4.17 0.83
CA GLY A 283 4.28 -4.46 2.26
C GLY A 283 5.57 -3.99 2.91
N VAL A 284 5.49 -3.13 3.93
CA VAL A 284 6.69 -2.63 4.63
C VAL A 284 6.64 -3.13 6.07
N MET A 285 7.67 -3.90 6.45
CA MET A 285 7.75 -4.58 7.74
C MET A 285 9.10 -4.32 8.40
N LEU A 286 9.10 -4.11 9.71
CA LEU A 286 10.31 -3.99 10.54
C LEU A 286 11.32 -2.95 10.04
N PHE A 287 10.84 -1.89 9.39
CA PHE A 287 11.66 -0.77 8.95
C PHE A 287 12.41 -0.14 10.14
N GLY A 288 13.63 0.35 9.91
CA GLY A 288 14.51 0.79 10.99
C GLY A 288 14.15 2.14 11.63
N ASP A 289 13.52 3.04 10.90
CA ASP A 289 13.12 4.38 11.36
C ASP A 289 11.67 4.65 10.96
N ASP A 290 11.42 5.25 9.79
CA ASP A 290 10.10 5.35 9.18
C ASP A 290 9.87 4.25 8.13
N ALA A 291 8.62 3.87 7.86
CA ALA A 291 8.33 2.98 6.73
C ALA A 291 8.50 3.76 5.42
N ILE A 292 7.93 4.97 5.36
CA ILE A 292 7.99 5.90 4.24
C ILE A 292 8.18 7.31 4.80
N SER A 293 9.31 7.93 4.47
CA SER A 293 9.69 9.25 4.93
C SER A 293 9.83 10.22 3.75
N LEU A 294 8.92 11.19 3.63
CA LEU A 294 9.07 12.32 2.71
C LEU A 294 9.72 13.46 3.48
N ASP A 295 11.02 13.66 3.26
CA ASP A 295 11.83 14.64 3.98
C ASP A 295 13.01 14.96 3.07
N THR A 296 13.01 15.91 2.15
CA THR A 296 12.51 17.29 2.20
C THR A 296 12.32 17.78 0.77
N ASP A 297 11.61 18.89 0.58
CA ASP A 297 11.44 19.56 -0.72
C ASP A 297 10.89 18.63 -1.82
N ASN A 298 9.84 17.88 -1.51
CA ASN A 298 9.17 17.01 -2.49
C ASN A 298 7.97 17.73 -3.12
N GLU A 299 7.65 17.42 -4.39
CA GLU A 299 6.47 17.97 -5.07
C GLU A 299 5.79 16.89 -5.93
N ASN A 300 4.47 16.73 -5.76
CA ASN A 300 3.64 15.73 -6.44
C ASN A 300 4.09 14.30 -6.18
N ILE A 301 3.85 13.86 -4.93
CA ILE A 301 4.14 12.50 -4.48
C ILE A 301 2.84 11.78 -4.19
N TRP A 302 2.70 10.57 -4.72
CA TRP A 302 1.56 9.71 -4.46
C TRP A 302 2.00 8.41 -3.80
N VAL A 303 1.58 8.23 -2.54
CA VAL A 303 1.84 7.01 -1.76
C VAL A 303 0.53 6.27 -1.61
N HIS A 304 0.38 5.10 -2.23
CA HIS A 304 -0.91 4.41 -2.23
C HIS A 304 -0.86 2.89 -2.30
N ASN A 305 -1.91 2.23 -1.82
CA ASN A 305 -2.04 0.77 -1.90
C ASN A 305 -0.87 0.02 -1.24
N ASN A 306 -0.31 0.53 -0.14
CA ASN A 306 0.74 -0.14 0.63
C ASN A 306 0.18 -0.72 1.93
N ASP A 307 0.72 -1.85 2.38
CA ASP A 307 0.50 -2.38 3.73
C ASP A 307 1.66 -1.93 4.62
N LEU A 308 1.36 -1.16 5.66
CA LEU A 308 2.35 -0.64 6.61
C LEU A 308 2.15 -1.34 7.95
N PHE A 309 3.05 -2.26 8.27
CA PHE A 309 3.04 -3.05 9.50
C PHE A 309 3.93 -2.41 10.58
N TYR A 310 4.16 -3.10 11.69
CA TYR A 310 5.11 -2.64 12.71
C TYR A 310 6.50 -2.37 12.15
N GLY A 311 7.10 -1.26 12.57
CA GLY A 311 8.52 -0.99 12.43
C GLY A 311 9.36 -1.74 13.46
N ALA A 312 10.67 -1.68 13.32
CA ALA A 312 11.57 -2.13 14.36
C ALA A 312 11.40 -1.22 15.60
N PRO A 313 11.43 -1.76 16.84
CA PRO A 313 11.32 -0.93 18.03
C PRO A 313 12.40 0.16 18.06
N GLY A 314 11.96 1.41 18.19
CA GLY A 314 12.85 2.57 18.27
C GLY A 314 13.45 2.75 19.67
N HIS A 315 14.11 3.89 19.87
CA HIS A 315 14.73 4.23 21.15
C HIS A 315 13.71 4.75 22.17
N ASP A 316 12.72 5.51 21.70
CA ASP A 316 11.76 6.18 22.58
C ASP A 316 10.62 5.23 22.99
N ALA A 317 10.07 5.45 24.19
CA ALA A 317 9.05 4.56 24.76
C ALA A 317 7.77 4.45 23.90
N ASP A 318 7.48 5.48 23.09
CA ASP A 318 6.35 5.51 22.17
C ASP A 318 6.68 4.94 20.77
N GLN A 319 7.87 4.35 20.59
CA GLN A 319 8.34 3.73 19.33
C GLN A 319 8.38 2.19 19.39
N VAL A 320 7.65 1.58 20.32
CA VAL A 320 7.59 0.10 20.44
C VAL A 320 7.01 -0.59 19.20
N LYS A 321 6.18 0.13 18.42
CA LYS A 321 5.58 -0.28 17.14
C LYS A 321 6.35 0.25 15.90
N GLY A 322 7.54 0.82 16.09
CA GLY A 322 8.25 1.64 15.10
C GLY A 322 8.07 3.15 15.33
N ASP A 323 8.82 4.00 14.61
CA ASP A 323 8.55 5.44 14.57
C ASP A 323 7.42 5.77 13.58
N GLY A 324 7.64 6.59 12.55
CA GLY A 324 6.58 7.01 11.63
C GLY A 324 6.27 5.97 10.54
N SER A 325 5.00 5.64 10.31
CA SER A 325 4.65 4.76 9.18
C SER A 325 4.77 5.51 7.84
N CYS A 326 4.10 6.65 7.67
CA CYS A 326 4.18 7.48 6.47
C CYS A 326 4.28 8.96 6.84
N ASP A 327 5.49 9.47 6.99
CA ASP A 327 5.77 10.84 7.42
C ASP A 327 5.96 11.80 6.23
N ILE A 328 5.42 13.01 6.36
CA ILE A 328 5.50 14.09 5.38
C ILE A 328 6.07 15.31 6.05
N LYS A 329 7.30 15.68 5.70
CA LYS A 329 8.12 16.64 6.42
C LYS A 329 8.77 17.63 5.46
N GLN A 330 9.10 18.82 5.99
CA GLN A 330 10.01 19.79 5.40
C GLN A 330 9.70 20.15 3.94
N SER A 331 8.66 20.96 3.71
CA SER A 331 8.27 21.49 2.40
C SER A 331 7.88 20.43 1.36
N SER A 332 7.54 19.22 1.81
CA SER A 332 6.90 18.22 0.94
C SER A 332 5.47 18.68 0.62
N ASN A 333 5.27 19.14 -0.61
CA ASN A 333 4.06 19.82 -1.05
C ASN A 333 3.35 19.03 -2.16
N PHE A 334 2.05 19.24 -2.31
CA PHE A 334 1.21 18.52 -3.25
C PHE A 334 1.35 17.00 -3.11
N VAL A 335 1.09 16.49 -1.90
CA VAL A 335 1.22 15.06 -1.59
C VAL A 335 -0.16 14.41 -1.46
N THR A 336 -0.31 13.20 -1.97
CA THR A 336 -1.48 12.34 -1.75
C THR A 336 -1.06 11.04 -1.08
N VAL A 337 -1.69 10.72 0.05
CA VAL A 337 -1.59 9.43 0.74
C VAL A 337 -2.95 8.76 0.64
N SER A 338 -3.08 7.66 -0.09
CA SER A 338 -4.40 7.06 -0.33
C SER A 338 -4.43 5.55 -0.38
N TYR A 339 -5.52 4.90 0.03
CA TYR A 339 -5.62 3.44 -0.04
C TYR A 339 -4.46 2.70 0.62
N ASN A 340 -3.75 3.29 1.59
CA ASN A 340 -2.78 2.54 2.39
C ASN A 340 -3.52 1.89 3.56
N HIS A 341 -3.06 0.70 3.96
CA HIS A 341 -3.52 0.00 5.14
C HIS A 341 -2.44 0.10 6.22
N PHE A 342 -2.73 0.88 7.26
CA PHE A 342 -1.89 1.02 8.44
C PHE A 342 -2.34 -0.05 9.43
N HIS A 343 -1.57 -1.12 9.57
CA HIS A 343 -1.85 -2.24 10.48
C HIS A 343 -1.29 -1.92 11.86
N ASP A 344 -2.18 -1.57 12.80
CA ASP A 344 -1.86 -1.32 14.21
C ASP A 344 -0.64 -0.40 14.40
N SER A 345 -0.52 0.65 13.59
CA SER A 345 0.63 1.55 13.61
C SER A 345 0.61 2.43 14.86
N GLY A 346 1.73 2.54 15.58
CA GLY A 346 1.81 3.43 16.75
C GLY A 346 1.75 4.92 16.38
N LYS A 347 2.42 5.29 15.28
CA LYS A 347 2.46 6.66 14.75
C LYS A 347 2.25 6.61 13.24
N SER A 348 1.00 6.75 12.80
CA SER A 348 0.66 6.55 11.38
C SER A 348 1.29 7.59 10.46
N SER A 349 1.09 8.89 10.73
CA SER A 349 1.62 9.95 9.86
C SER A 349 1.84 11.29 10.55
N LEU A 350 3.10 11.69 10.72
CA LEU A 350 3.46 13.07 11.00
C LEU A 350 3.38 13.89 9.70
N CYS A 351 2.51 14.90 9.68
CA CYS A 351 2.35 15.82 8.56
C CYS A 351 2.86 17.21 9.01
N GLY A 352 4.14 17.44 8.77
CA GLY A 352 4.87 18.62 9.17
C GLY A 352 5.68 18.41 10.44
N MET A 353 6.96 18.80 10.39
CA MET A 353 7.91 18.70 11.50
C MET A 353 8.51 20.06 11.86
N LYS A 354 9.32 20.62 10.97
CA LYS A 354 10.00 21.92 11.14
C LYS A 354 9.54 22.97 10.12
N ASP A 355 8.43 22.67 9.45
CA ASP A 355 7.83 23.50 8.43
C ASP A 355 7.46 24.89 8.97
N THR A 356 7.70 25.90 8.14
CA THR A 356 7.39 27.31 8.42
C THR A 356 6.51 27.94 7.34
N GLN A 357 6.34 27.27 6.20
CA GLN A 357 5.51 27.70 5.08
C GLN A 357 4.33 26.74 4.91
N ASN A 358 3.25 27.22 4.30
CA ASN A 358 2.10 26.38 3.98
C ASN A 358 2.45 25.36 2.87
N TYR A 359 1.83 24.19 2.95
CA TYR A 359 1.93 23.10 1.97
C TYR A 359 0.60 22.32 1.95
N TYR A 360 0.36 21.58 0.87
CA TYR A 360 -0.91 20.92 0.60
C TYR A 360 -0.75 19.40 0.58
N VAL A 361 -1.56 18.71 1.38
CA VAL A 361 -1.57 17.25 1.48
C VAL A 361 -3.00 16.73 1.52
N SER A 362 -3.25 15.60 0.87
CA SER A 362 -4.52 14.88 0.96
C SER A 362 -4.33 13.46 1.47
N TYR A 363 -5.17 13.07 2.43
CA TYR A 363 -5.31 11.69 2.90
C TYR A 363 -6.67 11.18 2.51
N HIS A 364 -6.74 10.08 1.74
CA HIS A 364 -8.05 9.53 1.39
C HIS A 364 -8.11 8.03 1.21
N HIS A 365 -9.23 7.45 1.61
CA HIS A 365 -9.46 6.01 1.47
C HIS A 365 -8.38 5.15 2.15
N ASN A 366 -7.61 5.70 3.09
CA ASN A 366 -6.71 4.89 3.91
C ASN A 366 -7.50 4.14 4.96
N TRP A 367 -7.00 2.97 5.32
CA TRP A 367 -7.47 2.18 6.45
C TRP A 367 -6.50 2.36 7.62
N PHE A 368 -6.94 3.07 8.65
CA PHE A 368 -6.22 3.20 9.92
C PHE A 368 -6.75 2.12 10.86
N ASP A 369 -6.25 0.89 10.67
CA ASP A 369 -6.75 -0.34 11.28
C ASP A 369 -6.07 -0.58 12.62
N HIS A 370 -6.75 -0.20 13.70
CA HIS A 370 -6.30 -0.31 15.08
C HIS A 370 -5.03 0.46 15.43
N SER A 371 -4.60 1.37 14.55
CA SER A 371 -3.47 2.28 14.81
C SER A 371 -3.74 3.24 15.98
N ASP A 372 -2.69 3.63 16.70
CA ASP A 372 -2.84 4.45 17.90
C ASP A 372 -3.16 5.92 17.58
N SER A 373 -2.31 6.55 16.74
CA SER A 373 -2.25 8.01 16.66
C SER A 373 -1.72 8.56 15.33
N ARG A 374 -1.86 9.89 15.15
CA ARG A 374 -1.34 10.68 14.01
C ARG A 374 -2.01 10.31 12.69
N HIS A 375 -3.30 10.56 12.55
CA HIS A 375 -4.08 10.18 11.37
C HIS A 375 -4.68 11.35 10.55
N PRO A 376 -3.89 12.34 10.09
CA PRO A 376 -2.50 12.67 10.43
C PRO A 376 -2.38 13.58 11.67
N ARG A 377 -1.15 13.80 12.15
CA ARG A 377 -0.81 14.93 13.03
C ARG A 377 -0.22 16.07 12.21
N ILE A 378 -0.89 17.22 12.17
CA ILE A 378 -0.64 18.29 11.19
C ILE A 378 0.00 19.50 11.84
N ARG A 379 1.05 20.05 11.22
CA ARG A 379 1.66 21.35 11.53
C ARG A 379 1.66 22.27 10.33
N VAL A 380 1.18 23.51 10.48
CA VAL A 380 1.25 24.61 9.48
C VAL A 380 0.46 24.39 8.18
N GLY A 381 0.41 23.16 7.65
CA GLY A 381 -0.13 22.84 6.33
C GLY A 381 -1.64 22.94 6.20
N SER A 382 -2.09 22.90 4.95
CA SER A 382 -3.48 22.82 4.51
C SER A 382 -3.77 21.39 4.07
N VAL A 383 -4.50 20.65 4.89
CA VAL A 383 -4.62 19.20 4.73
C VAL A 383 -6.07 18.80 4.54
N HIS A 384 -6.34 18.03 3.48
CA HIS A 384 -7.66 17.49 3.23
C HIS A 384 -7.70 16.00 3.58
N VAL A 385 -8.63 15.61 4.45
CA VAL A 385 -8.76 14.25 4.98
C VAL A 385 -10.18 13.77 4.66
N TYR A 386 -10.33 12.86 3.69
CA TYR A 386 -11.65 12.39 3.28
C TYR A 386 -11.77 10.92 2.95
N ASN A 387 -12.96 10.34 3.20
CA ASN A 387 -13.27 8.93 3.00
C ASN A 387 -12.23 7.94 3.56
N ASN A 388 -11.49 8.30 4.60
CA ASN A 388 -10.65 7.33 5.32
C ASN A 388 -11.51 6.55 6.33
N TYR A 389 -11.11 5.31 6.58
CA TYR A 389 -11.72 4.46 7.60
C TYR A 389 -10.80 4.40 8.83
N PHE A 390 -11.27 4.98 9.92
CA PHE A 390 -10.63 5.00 11.22
C PHE A 390 -11.29 3.93 12.07
N ASP A 391 -10.58 2.84 12.33
CA ASP A 391 -11.15 1.58 12.76
C ASP A 391 -10.48 1.12 14.05
N GLY A 392 -11.09 1.39 15.21
CA GLY A 392 -10.53 0.99 16.51
C GLY A 392 -9.26 1.75 16.92
N ASN A 393 -9.20 3.07 16.68
CA ASN A 393 -7.99 3.85 16.99
C ASN A 393 -7.92 4.27 18.46
N SER A 394 -6.88 3.81 19.14
CA SER A 394 -6.76 3.81 20.60
C SER A 394 -6.34 5.13 21.24
N LYS A 395 -5.94 6.15 20.48
CA LYS A 395 -5.65 7.51 21.01
C LYS A 395 -6.43 8.57 20.25
N TYR A 396 -5.98 8.97 19.06
CA TYR A 396 -6.65 10.04 18.31
C TYR A 396 -6.53 9.89 16.79
N GLY A 397 -7.51 10.46 16.09
CA GLY A 397 -7.57 10.55 14.64
C GLY A 397 -6.76 11.73 14.10
N VAL A 398 -7.46 12.74 13.59
CA VAL A 398 -6.86 13.95 13.00
C VAL A 398 -6.47 14.93 14.11
N GLY A 399 -5.18 15.26 14.21
CA GLY A 399 -4.69 16.24 15.19
C GLY A 399 -4.08 17.46 14.51
N VAL A 400 -4.41 18.68 14.93
CA VAL A 400 -3.87 19.92 14.34
C VAL A 400 -3.10 20.78 15.36
N THR A 401 -1.94 21.26 14.94
CA THR A 401 -1.06 22.16 15.69
C THR A 401 -0.44 23.24 14.79
N LYS A 402 0.26 24.20 15.39
CA LYS A 402 0.99 25.30 14.73
C LYS A 402 0.18 26.02 13.65
N GLY A 403 -1.10 26.30 13.91
CA GLY A 403 -1.97 27.04 12.99
C GLY A 403 -2.33 26.29 11.70
N ALA A 404 -2.18 24.96 11.65
CA ALA A 404 -2.63 24.14 10.52
C ALA A 404 -4.13 24.34 10.22
N SER A 405 -4.51 24.10 8.96
CA SER A 405 -5.91 24.05 8.53
C SER A 405 -6.23 22.66 7.98
N ALA A 406 -7.17 21.94 8.60
CA ALA A 406 -7.60 20.63 8.15
C ALA A 406 -9.06 20.63 7.70
N PHE A 407 -9.34 20.16 6.49
CA PHE A 407 -10.70 19.85 6.07
C PHE A 407 -10.94 18.35 6.24
N VAL A 408 -11.80 17.97 7.17
CA VAL A 408 -12.09 16.57 7.53
C VAL A 408 -13.52 16.27 7.10
N GLU A 409 -13.69 15.58 5.97
CA GLU A 409 -15.02 15.30 5.43
C GLU A 409 -15.27 13.87 4.99
N ALA A 410 -16.51 13.41 5.12
CA ALA A 410 -16.95 12.12 4.59
C ALA A 410 -16.12 10.90 5.05
N ASN A 411 -15.44 10.98 6.19
CA ASN A 411 -14.73 9.85 6.78
C ASN A 411 -15.69 9.02 7.64
N TYR A 412 -15.26 7.80 7.97
CA TYR A 412 -15.93 6.96 8.95
C TYR A 412 -14.97 6.65 10.10
N PHE A 413 -15.35 7.11 11.31
CA PHE A 413 -14.67 6.82 12.56
C PHE A 413 -15.49 5.83 13.38
N ARG A 414 -15.05 4.56 13.40
CA ARG A 414 -15.56 3.50 14.28
C ARG A 414 -14.61 3.34 15.46
N ASN A 415 -15.09 3.57 16.68
CA ASN A 415 -14.35 3.36 17.92
C ASN A 415 -12.98 4.07 17.96
N CYS A 416 -12.86 5.22 17.28
CA CYS A 416 -11.73 6.12 17.43
C CYS A 416 -11.96 7.00 18.67
N GLN A 417 -11.11 6.89 19.69
CA GLN A 417 -11.34 7.55 20.98
C GLN A 417 -11.53 9.06 20.86
N HIS A 418 -10.63 9.72 20.13
CA HIS A 418 -10.67 11.16 19.85
C HIS A 418 -10.56 11.41 18.32
N PRO A 419 -11.68 11.42 17.58
CA PRO A 419 -11.67 11.53 16.11
C PRO A 419 -10.91 12.75 15.57
N MET A 420 -11.02 13.87 16.27
CA MET A 420 -10.40 15.14 15.92
C MET A 420 -9.90 15.83 17.19
N LEU A 421 -8.71 16.45 17.12
CA LEU A 421 -8.11 17.22 18.20
C LEU A 421 -7.47 18.50 17.68
N SER A 422 -7.66 19.60 18.42
CA SER A 422 -6.85 20.81 18.30
C SER A 422 -6.04 21.02 19.58
N SER A 423 -4.74 21.31 19.42
CA SER A 423 -3.82 21.48 20.53
C SER A 423 -4.30 22.55 21.52
N LEU A 424 -4.20 22.24 22.83
CA LEU A 424 -4.45 23.15 23.94
C LEU A 424 -5.88 23.72 24.01
N GLN A 425 -6.87 23.00 23.47
CA GLN A 425 -8.28 23.35 23.56
C GLN A 425 -9.20 22.14 23.43
N GLY A 426 -10.48 22.32 23.76
CA GLY A 426 -11.51 21.31 23.53
C GLY A 426 -11.25 20.03 24.31
N THR A 427 -11.18 18.91 23.60
CA THR A 427 -10.93 17.60 24.18
C THR A 427 -9.51 17.45 24.71
N ASP A 428 -8.51 18.11 24.11
CA ASP A 428 -7.09 17.97 24.52
C ASP A 428 -6.88 18.34 25.99
N ILE A 429 -7.52 19.43 26.44
CA ILE A 429 -7.38 19.94 27.81
C ILE A 429 -8.51 19.53 28.76
N PHE A 430 -9.38 18.60 28.34
CA PHE A 430 -10.60 18.28 29.07
C PHE A 430 -10.31 17.55 30.39
N GLU A 431 -9.40 16.57 30.35
CA GLU A 431 -9.00 15.78 31.52
C GLU A 431 -7.77 16.33 32.22
N ASP A 432 -6.86 16.95 31.46
CA ASP A 432 -5.64 17.58 31.94
C ASP A 432 -5.53 19.01 31.39
N PRO A 433 -5.54 20.07 32.23
CA PRO A 433 -5.43 21.44 31.77
C PRO A 433 -4.11 21.75 31.03
N GLU A 434 -3.07 20.92 31.17
CA GLU A 434 -1.81 21.05 30.40
C GLU A 434 -1.93 20.49 28.97
N GLY A 435 -2.95 19.68 28.69
CA GLY A 435 -3.13 18.97 27.42
C GLY A 435 -2.32 17.68 27.33
N SER A 436 -2.84 16.69 26.61
CA SER A 436 -2.22 15.36 26.44
C SER A 436 -1.76 15.08 25.00
N PHE A 437 -2.17 15.90 24.04
CA PHE A 437 -1.83 15.76 22.63
C PHE A 437 -0.53 16.49 22.26
N SER A 438 -0.43 17.79 22.57
CA SER A 438 0.70 18.62 22.16
C SER A 438 0.73 19.97 22.90
N GLY A 439 1.93 20.45 23.25
CA GLY A 439 2.15 21.78 23.86
C GLY A 439 2.34 22.93 22.86
N GLU A 440 2.03 22.70 21.58
CA GLU A 440 2.14 23.70 20.51
C GLU A 440 0.83 24.49 20.38
N ASP A 441 0.87 25.69 19.77
CA ASP A 441 -0.38 26.42 19.45
C ASP A 441 -1.33 25.57 18.60
N GLY A 442 -2.63 25.73 18.79
CA GLY A 442 -3.66 24.97 18.07
C GLY A 442 -3.73 25.29 16.58
N GLY A 443 -4.25 24.34 15.80
CA GLY A 443 -4.73 24.57 14.43
C GLY A 443 -6.26 24.53 14.36
N MET A 444 -6.83 24.73 13.18
CA MET A 444 -8.28 24.70 12.95
C MET A 444 -8.70 23.51 12.09
N ILE A 445 -9.72 22.79 12.55
CA ILE A 445 -10.38 21.73 11.79
C ILE A 445 -11.75 22.23 11.33
N LYS A 446 -12.04 22.10 10.04
CA LYS A 446 -13.38 22.16 9.47
C LYS A 446 -13.88 20.72 9.27
N ALA A 447 -14.99 20.37 9.91
CA ALA A 447 -15.61 19.05 9.79
C ALA A 447 -16.89 19.13 8.94
N TYR A 448 -17.11 18.14 8.08
CA TYR A 448 -18.35 18.03 7.30
C TYR A 448 -18.71 16.57 6.99
N ASN A 449 -19.96 16.18 7.22
CA ASN A 449 -20.50 14.88 6.79
C ASN A 449 -19.66 13.65 7.21
N ASN A 450 -19.05 13.64 8.41
CA ASN A 450 -18.34 12.45 8.89
C ASN A 450 -19.31 11.52 9.63
N LYS A 451 -19.12 10.21 9.48
CA LYS A 451 -19.79 9.19 10.30
C LYS A 451 -18.94 8.93 11.54
N ILE A 452 -19.48 9.18 12.74
CA ILE A 452 -18.78 8.99 14.02
C ILE A 452 -19.58 7.99 14.86
N GLU A 453 -18.95 6.88 15.24
CA GLU A 453 -19.54 5.83 16.08
C GLU A 453 -18.54 5.43 17.18
N GLY A 454 -19.00 5.38 18.44
CA GLY A 454 -18.19 4.88 19.57
C GLY A 454 -17.02 5.77 20.00
N ALA A 455 -16.97 7.04 19.58
CA ALA A 455 -15.96 7.99 20.06
C ALA A 455 -16.15 8.31 21.55
N THR A 456 -15.04 8.42 22.29
CA THR A 456 -15.04 8.83 23.69
C THR A 456 -15.44 10.29 23.84
N ARG A 457 -14.85 11.17 23.03
CA ARG A 457 -15.15 12.61 23.05
C ARG A 457 -14.84 13.28 21.71
N LEU A 458 -15.75 14.16 21.31
CA LEU A 458 -15.59 15.10 20.20
C LEU A 458 -16.49 16.31 20.47
N VAL A 459 -15.92 17.52 20.46
CA VAL A 459 -16.65 18.76 20.71
C VAL A 459 -16.62 19.64 19.47
N TYR A 460 -17.80 20.04 19.00
CA TYR A 460 -17.93 20.97 17.89
C TYR A 460 -18.14 22.41 18.37
N ALA A 461 -17.74 23.38 17.54
CA ALA A 461 -17.85 24.80 17.85
C ALA A 461 -19.29 25.31 18.11
N ASN A 462 -20.30 24.58 17.63
CA ASN A 462 -21.72 24.87 17.92
C ASN A 462 -22.18 24.35 19.29
N GLN A 463 -21.42 23.45 19.91
CA GLN A 463 -21.64 22.95 21.27
C GLN A 463 -20.87 23.81 22.29
N ASP A 464 -19.62 24.15 21.98
CA ASP A 464 -18.80 25.09 22.75
C ASP A 464 -18.02 26.00 21.79
N PRO A 465 -18.32 27.31 21.72
CA PRO A 465 -17.68 28.21 20.76
C PRO A 465 -16.25 28.62 21.13
N VAL A 466 -15.76 28.20 22.30
CA VAL A 466 -14.40 28.51 22.79
C VAL A 466 -13.56 27.24 22.89
N GLN A 467 -14.08 26.19 23.53
CA GLN A 467 -13.38 24.93 23.79
C GLN A 467 -13.92 23.82 22.87
N PHE A 468 -13.54 23.85 21.60
CA PHE A 468 -13.94 22.86 20.59
C PHE A 468 -12.75 22.20 19.89
N ASP A 469 -12.99 21.03 19.32
CA ASP A 469 -12.03 20.29 18.50
C ASP A 469 -12.14 20.67 17.01
N ALA A 470 -13.37 20.91 16.54
CA ALA A 470 -13.64 21.25 15.14
C ALA A 470 -14.83 22.20 14.94
N TYR A 471 -14.77 22.98 13.86
CA TYR A 471 -15.91 23.70 13.32
C TYR A 471 -16.78 22.77 12.47
N LEU A 472 -18.02 22.49 12.89
CA LEU A 472 -18.95 21.67 12.12
C LEU A 472 -19.68 22.52 11.08
N ALA A 473 -19.30 22.38 9.81
CA ALA A 473 -19.93 23.10 8.71
C ALA A 473 -21.32 22.51 8.38
N THR A 474 -22.28 23.38 8.03
CA THR A 474 -23.63 22.96 7.64
C THR A 474 -23.71 22.55 6.16
N THR A 475 -22.90 23.18 5.33
CA THR A 475 -22.71 22.80 3.92
C THR A 475 -21.24 22.61 3.62
N ARG A 476 -20.94 21.76 2.64
CA ARG A 476 -19.56 21.44 2.28
C ARG A 476 -18.71 22.68 1.98
N ASN A 477 -19.26 23.63 1.22
CA ASN A 477 -18.53 24.81 0.74
C ASN A 477 -18.71 26.03 1.65
N GLU A 478 -19.24 25.86 2.85
CA GLU A 478 -19.35 26.93 3.84
C GLU A 478 -17.96 27.41 4.26
N ALA A 479 -17.70 28.71 4.18
CA ALA A 479 -16.48 29.29 4.71
C ALA A 479 -16.54 29.32 6.24
N VAL A 480 -15.48 28.88 6.91
CA VAL A 480 -15.33 29.06 8.36
C VAL A 480 -15.14 30.54 8.66
N PRO A 481 -16.02 31.18 9.46
CA PRO A 481 -15.87 32.58 9.80
C PRO A 481 -14.60 32.85 10.60
N SER A 482 -13.90 33.96 10.33
CA SER A 482 -12.68 34.36 11.04
C SER A 482 -12.88 34.73 12.51
N SER A 483 -14.14 34.77 12.97
CA SER A 483 -14.49 34.87 14.39
C SER A 483 -14.17 33.59 15.16
N TYR A 484 -14.14 32.43 14.50
CA TYR A 484 -13.67 31.18 15.12
C TYR A 484 -12.15 31.16 15.11
N LYS A 485 -11.56 31.10 16.30
CA LYS A 485 -10.12 31.12 16.51
C LYS A 485 -9.72 30.06 17.51
N THR A 486 -8.51 29.54 17.36
CA THR A 486 -7.94 28.66 18.38
C THR A 486 -7.65 29.43 19.66
N VAL A 487 -7.76 28.75 20.80
CA VAL A 487 -7.49 29.33 22.12
C VAL A 487 -6.01 29.67 22.25
N ALA A 488 -5.14 28.70 21.98
CA ALA A 488 -3.71 28.91 21.87
C ALA A 488 -3.35 29.36 20.44
N GLY A 489 -2.62 30.47 20.31
CA GLY A 489 -2.16 31.04 19.05
C GLY A 489 -3.16 31.95 18.30
N GLY A 490 -4.47 31.86 18.57
CA GLY A 490 -5.48 32.71 17.90
C GLY A 490 -5.62 32.45 16.39
N ASN A 491 -5.28 31.24 15.94
CA ASN A 491 -5.23 30.86 14.54
C ASN A 491 -6.63 30.69 13.94
N THR A 492 -6.78 31.01 12.66
CA THR A 492 -8.03 30.84 11.90
C THR A 492 -7.89 29.79 10.82
N TYR A 493 -9.00 29.17 10.43
CA TYR A 493 -9.04 28.30 9.26
C TYR A 493 -8.87 29.12 7.97
N ASN A 494 -7.99 28.68 7.07
CA ASN A 494 -7.63 29.47 5.88
C ASN A 494 -8.59 29.30 4.68
N ASN A 495 -9.61 28.44 4.80
CA ASN A 495 -10.61 28.17 3.76
C ASN A 495 -10.05 27.65 2.42
N PHE A 496 -8.91 26.94 2.46
CA PHE A 496 -8.25 26.41 1.26
C PHE A 496 -9.16 25.51 0.41
N ASP A 497 -10.08 24.78 1.03
CA ASP A 497 -11.02 23.83 0.43
C ASP A 497 -12.07 24.46 -0.49
N THR A 498 -12.20 25.78 -0.46
CA THR A 498 -13.08 26.56 -1.34
C THR A 498 -12.32 27.43 -2.34
N SER A 499 -10.98 27.37 -2.32
CA SER A 499 -10.11 28.14 -3.20
C SER A 499 -9.70 27.37 -4.46
N ASP A 500 -9.13 28.06 -5.44
CA ASP A 500 -8.68 27.47 -6.71
C ASP A 500 -7.55 26.43 -6.57
N VAL A 501 -6.93 26.32 -5.38
CA VAL A 501 -5.92 25.28 -5.12
C VAL A 501 -6.53 23.87 -5.00
N MET A 502 -7.83 23.81 -4.67
CA MET A 502 -8.52 22.55 -4.41
C MET A 502 -8.66 21.73 -5.70
N TYR A 503 -8.21 20.49 -5.65
CA TYR A 503 -8.30 19.55 -6.77
C TYR A 503 -9.75 19.08 -6.97
N LYS A 504 -10.02 18.47 -8.14
CA LYS A 504 -11.32 17.85 -8.43
C LYS A 504 -11.37 16.44 -7.84
N TYR A 505 -12.47 16.10 -7.18
CA TYR A 505 -12.73 14.78 -6.63
C TYR A 505 -14.22 14.58 -6.38
N GLN A 506 -14.60 13.32 -6.15
CA GLN A 506 -15.94 12.95 -5.72
C GLN A 506 -15.84 12.12 -4.43
N PRO A 507 -16.22 12.69 -3.27
CA PRO A 507 -16.26 11.92 -2.04
C PRO A 507 -17.39 10.88 -2.10
N ASP A 508 -17.09 9.67 -1.63
CA ASP A 508 -18.07 8.63 -1.40
C ASP A 508 -18.97 9.00 -0.21
N ALA A 509 -20.14 8.37 -0.10
CA ALA A 509 -20.96 8.51 1.09
C ALA A 509 -20.25 7.89 2.31
N PRO A 510 -20.32 8.48 3.51
CA PRO A 510 -19.67 7.95 4.72
C PRO A 510 -20.04 6.49 5.03
N GLU A 511 -21.25 6.07 4.66
CA GLU A 511 -21.76 4.71 4.84
C GLU A 511 -21.08 3.68 3.93
N ASP A 512 -20.54 4.11 2.78
CA ASP A 512 -19.85 3.25 1.83
C ASP A 512 -18.34 3.15 2.11
N VAL A 513 -17.81 4.06 2.95
CA VAL A 513 -16.36 4.18 3.26
C VAL A 513 -15.76 2.87 3.72
N GLU A 514 -16.35 2.19 4.70
CA GLU A 514 -15.84 0.89 5.19
C GLU A 514 -15.67 -0.10 4.04
N SER A 515 -16.71 -0.26 3.22
CA SER A 515 -16.71 -1.23 2.12
C SER A 515 -15.71 -0.87 1.02
N ASN A 516 -15.59 0.41 0.67
CA ASN A 516 -14.67 0.86 -0.37
C ASN A 516 -13.22 0.77 0.10
N VAL A 517 -12.94 1.21 1.32
CA VAL A 517 -11.60 1.19 1.90
C VAL A 517 -11.12 -0.23 2.10
N THR A 518 -11.90 -1.09 2.77
CA THR A 518 -11.50 -2.50 3.00
C THR A 518 -11.41 -3.34 1.72
N THR A 519 -11.97 -2.86 0.60
CA THR A 519 -11.84 -3.54 -0.71
C THR A 519 -10.51 -3.23 -1.39
N TYR A 520 -10.00 -2.00 -1.28
CA TYR A 520 -8.88 -1.52 -2.10
C TYR A 520 -7.66 -1.09 -1.31
N ALA A 521 -7.76 -0.81 -0.01
CA ALA A 521 -6.62 -0.39 0.78
C ALA A 521 -5.62 -1.54 0.99
N GLY A 522 -4.33 -1.20 1.05
CA GLY A 522 -3.26 -2.18 1.15
C GLY A 522 -2.82 -2.72 -0.22
N ARG A 523 -2.01 -3.78 -0.20
CA ARG A 523 -1.56 -4.45 -1.42
C ARG A 523 -2.72 -5.11 -2.16
N VAL A 524 -2.51 -5.37 -3.46
CA VAL A 524 -3.43 -6.15 -4.28
C VAL A 524 -3.78 -7.48 -3.59
N ASP A 525 -5.02 -7.90 -3.75
CA ASP A 525 -5.60 -9.06 -3.07
C ASP A 525 -5.64 -9.00 -1.54
N GLY A 526 -5.38 -7.83 -0.94
CA GLY A 526 -5.29 -7.65 0.52
C GLY A 526 -3.95 -8.12 1.09
N GLY A 527 -2.95 -8.34 0.22
CA GLY A 527 -1.67 -8.89 0.61
C GLY A 527 -1.73 -10.39 0.98
N ASP A 528 -0.60 -10.92 1.42
CA ASP A 528 -0.43 -12.33 1.81
C ASP A 528 -0.30 -12.56 3.32
N LEU A 529 -0.14 -11.50 4.12
CA LEU A 529 -0.25 -11.52 5.57
C LEU A 529 -1.62 -11.00 5.98
N ILE A 530 -2.56 -11.92 6.19
CA ILE A 530 -3.90 -11.58 6.69
C ILE A 530 -3.93 -11.65 8.22
N PHE A 531 -4.34 -10.55 8.84
CA PHE A 531 -4.62 -10.43 10.26
C PHE A 531 -6.02 -9.84 10.45
N LYS A 532 -6.71 -10.27 11.52
CA LYS A 532 -8.05 -9.78 11.84
C LYS A 532 -8.08 -9.36 13.28
N PHE A 533 -8.21 -8.06 13.51
CA PHE A 533 -8.45 -7.48 14.81
C PHE A 533 -9.87 -7.81 15.31
N THR A 534 -10.04 -7.69 16.61
CA THR A 534 -11.30 -7.91 17.32
C THR A 534 -11.69 -6.64 18.07
N ASP A 535 -12.95 -6.54 18.51
CA ASP A 535 -13.42 -5.41 19.32
C ASP A 535 -12.60 -5.21 20.62
N ALA A 536 -11.88 -6.24 21.09
CA ALA A 536 -10.98 -6.12 22.24
C ALA A 536 -9.70 -5.33 21.94
N ASP A 537 -9.32 -5.23 20.67
CA ASP A 537 -8.14 -4.50 20.20
C ASP A 537 -8.43 -2.98 20.06
N ASP A 538 -9.69 -2.57 19.92
CA ASP A 538 -10.12 -1.17 19.63
C ASP A 538 -9.52 -0.10 20.55
N ALA A 539 -9.29 -0.43 21.83
CA ALA A 539 -8.75 0.50 22.82
C ALA A 539 -7.27 0.24 23.15
N SER A 540 -6.66 -0.78 22.55
CA SER A 540 -5.29 -1.18 22.83
C SER A 540 -4.29 -0.32 22.06
N HIS A 541 -3.24 0.13 22.74
CA HIS A 541 -2.03 0.68 22.12
C HIS A 541 -0.79 -0.16 22.48
N VAL A 542 -1.01 -1.35 23.04
CA VAL A 542 0.03 -2.32 23.32
C VAL A 542 0.26 -3.16 22.06
N ILE A 543 1.49 -3.62 21.87
CA ILE A 543 1.83 -4.58 20.80
C ILE A 543 0.89 -5.80 20.89
N ASN A 544 0.24 -6.14 19.77
CA ASN A 544 -0.48 -7.39 19.63
C ASN A 544 0.54 -8.53 19.39
N PRO A 545 0.68 -9.49 20.31
CA PRO A 545 1.74 -10.51 20.23
C PRO A 545 1.54 -11.48 19.05
N GLU A 546 0.31 -11.72 18.61
CA GLU A 546 0.03 -12.61 17.47
C GLU A 546 0.41 -11.95 16.15
N LEU A 547 0.06 -10.67 15.99
CA LEU A 547 0.48 -9.88 14.83
C LEU A 547 2.01 -9.75 14.78
N GLN A 548 2.63 -9.41 15.92
CA GLN A 548 4.09 -9.31 16.01
C GLN A 548 4.78 -10.62 15.61
N ALA A 549 4.28 -11.77 16.09
CA ALA A 549 4.83 -13.07 15.73
C ALA A 549 4.66 -13.37 14.24
N LYS A 550 3.52 -13.01 13.62
CA LYS A 550 3.32 -13.17 12.16
C LYS A 550 4.30 -12.32 11.36
N ILE A 551 4.53 -11.07 11.77
CA ILE A 551 5.48 -10.16 11.11
C ILE A 551 6.90 -10.68 11.24
N GLN A 552 7.35 -11.04 12.45
CA GLN A 552 8.72 -11.52 12.70
C GLN A 552 9.05 -12.84 12.00
N ASN A 553 8.05 -13.69 11.76
CA ASN A 553 8.18 -14.97 11.07
C ASN A 553 7.73 -14.90 9.61
N TYR A 554 7.49 -13.69 9.08
CA TYR A 554 7.09 -13.53 7.70
C TYR A 554 8.19 -14.08 6.77
N ALA A 555 7.73 -14.79 5.75
CA ALA A 555 8.54 -15.21 4.62
C ALA A 555 7.59 -15.33 3.43
N SER A 556 7.95 -14.72 2.30
CA SER A 556 7.19 -14.92 1.07
C SER A 556 7.18 -16.41 0.71
N THR A 557 6.04 -16.91 0.25
CA THR A 557 5.90 -18.29 -0.25
C THR A 557 6.35 -18.45 -1.70
N LEU A 558 6.90 -17.39 -2.32
CA LEU A 558 7.45 -17.41 -3.66
C LEU A 558 8.54 -18.48 -3.78
N VAL A 559 8.37 -19.39 -4.74
CA VAL A 559 9.31 -20.48 -5.03
C VAL A 559 10.29 -20.06 -6.11
N SER A 560 9.81 -19.41 -7.18
CA SER A 560 10.65 -18.87 -8.24
C SER A 560 10.01 -17.70 -8.97
N ASP A 561 10.86 -16.78 -9.45
CA ASP A 561 10.55 -15.61 -10.25
C ASP A 561 10.90 -15.85 -11.72
N GLY A 562 9.90 -16.16 -12.56
CA GLY A 562 9.91 -15.99 -14.02
C GLY A 562 10.93 -16.75 -14.89
N SER A 563 12.04 -17.20 -14.33
CA SER A 563 13.26 -17.56 -15.06
C SER A 563 13.46 -19.07 -15.18
N SER A 564 12.75 -19.87 -14.38
CA SER A 564 12.66 -21.33 -14.51
C SER A 564 11.62 -21.91 -13.54
N VAL A 565 10.97 -23.01 -13.94
CA VAL A 565 10.20 -23.85 -13.01
C VAL A 565 11.18 -24.61 -12.14
N SER A 566 11.07 -24.50 -10.82
CA SER A 566 11.80 -25.41 -9.92
C SER A 566 11.16 -26.79 -10.00
N LYS A 567 11.97 -27.82 -10.32
CA LYS A 567 11.52 -29.21 -10.47
C LYS A 567 10.97 -29.83 -9.20
#